data_AF-A0A2Z6IAH1-F1
#
_entry.id   AF-A0A2Z6IAH1-F1
#
_cell.length_a   1.000
_cell.length_b   1.000
_cell.length_c   1.000
_cell.angle_alpha   90.00
_cell.angle_beta   90.00
_cell.angle_gamma   90.00
#
_symmetry.space_group_name_H-M   'P 1'
#
loop_
_entity.id
_entity.type
_entity.pdbx_description
1 polymer ?
#
loop_
_entity_poly.entity_id
_entity_poly.type
_entity_poly.pdbx_seq_one_letter_code
_entity_poly.pdbx_strand_id
1 'polypeptide(L)'
;MASDLQTALVEISELQDQIRRKRNQIHRLAVQECQRLINQAEIRPDELVFTLPPVKTKTGSVKYVGPKGEVWTGRGRQPEWLKVLVEAGHDIQEFRRVAD
;
A
#
# COMPACT_ATOMS: atom_id res chain seq x y z
N MET A 1 -34.33 2.17 -22.37
CA MET A 1 -34.26 1.70 -20.96
C MET A 1 -32.90 1.12 -20.61
N ALA A 2 -32.40 0.08 -21.30
CA ALA A 2 -31.06 -0.48 -21.00
C ALA A 2 -29.89 0.50 -21.22
N SER A 3 -29.95 1.31 -22.30
CA SER A 3 -28.90 2.29 -22.61
C SER A 3 -28.86 3.46 -21.62
N ASP A 4 -30.00 3.85 -21.06
CA ASP A 4 -30.11 4.97 -20.10
C ASP A 4 -29.50 4.59 -18.75
N LEU A 5 -29.77 3.36 -18.30
CA LEU A 5 -29.16 2.80 -17.10
C LEU A 5 -27.64 2.68 -17.21
N GLN A 6 -27.11 2.28 -18.37
CA GLN A 6 -25.68 2.19 -18.61
C GLN A 6 -25.01 3.56 -18.54
N THR A 7 -25.63 4.59 -19.13
CA THR A 7 -25.18 5.98 -19.01
C THR A 7 -25.13 6.42 -17.55
N ALA A 8 -26.20 6.17 -16.77
CA ALA A 8 -26.24 6.56 -15.36
C ALA A 8 -25.16 5.86 -14.51
N LEU A 9 -24.84 4.58 -14.78
CA LEU A 9 -23.78 3.86 -14.07
C LEU A 9 -22.39 4.44 -14.34
N VAL A 10 -22.11 4.83 -15.59
CA VAL A 10 -20.84 5.48 -15.95
C VAL A 10 -20.71 6.82 -15.24
N GLU A 11 -21.78 7.63 -15.24
CA GLU A 11 -21.80 8.93 -14.56
C GLU A 11 -21.55 8.78 -13.05
N ILE A 12 -22.16 7.80 -12.39
CA ILE A 12 -21.90 7.50 -10.97
C ILE A 12 -20.44 7.16 -10.73
N SER A 13 -19.83 6.32 -11.59
CA SER A 13 -18.43 5.94 -11.46
C SER A 13 -17.50 7.15 -11.60
N GLU A 14 -17.77 8.03 -12.57
CA GLU A 14 -17.00 9.25 -12.78
C GLU A 14 -17.13 10.20 -11.59
N LEU A 15 -18.34 10.39 -11.06
CA LEU A 15 -18.57 11.21 -9.88
C LEU A 15 -17.85 10.64 -8.66
N GLN A 16 -17.86 9.32 -8.47
CA GLN A 16 -17.11 8.66 -7.39
C GLN A 16 -15.60 8.91 -7.51
N ASP A 17 -15.05 8.84 -8.72
CA ASP A 17 -13.65 9.14 -8.98
C ASP A 17 -13.32 10.61 -8.77
N GLN A 18 -14.21 11.52 -9.16
CA GLN A 18 -14.05 12.95 -8.88
C GLN A 18 -14.06 13.22 -7.37
N ILE A 19 -14.96 12.61 -6.61
CA ILE A 19 -15.00 12.70 -5.15
C ILE A 19 -13.70 12.17 -4.55
N ARG A 20 -13.23 11.00 -5.00
CA ARG A 20 -11.96 10.41 -4.56
C ARG A 20 -10.79 11.35 -4.82
N ARG A 21 -10.68 11.90 -6.03
CA ARG A 21 -9.62 12.83 -6.42
C ARG A 21 -9.66 14.10 -5.58
N LYS A 22 -10.83 14.72 -5.41
CA LYS A 22 -10.98 15.93 -4.57
C LYS A 22 -10.62 15.67 -3.12
N ARG A 23 -11.06 14.54 -2.54
CA ARG A 23 -10.68 14.14 -1.16
C ARG A 23 -9.18 13.97 -1.02
N ASN A 24 -8.55 13.26 -1.96
CA ASN A 24 -7.10 13.04 -1.95
C ASN A 24 -6.33 14.36 -2.13
N GLN A 25 -6.82 15.25 -2.99
CA GLN A 25 -6.24 16.57 -3.20
C GLN A 25 -6.31 17.43 -1.93
N ILE A 26 -7.49 17.52 -1.29
CA ILE A 26 -7.67 18.25 -0.04
C ILE A 26 -6.75 17.69 1.04
N HIS A 27 -6.71 16.36 1.20
CA HIS A 27 -5.84 15.71 2.18
C HIS A 27 -4.36 16.02 1.92
N ARG A 28 -3.92 15.92 0.66
CA ARG A 28 -2.54 16.23 0.27
C ARG A 28 -2.17 17.68 0.58
N LEU A 29 -3.05 18.63 0.26
CA LEU A 29 -2.82 20.05 0.54
C LEU A 29 -2.76 20.33 2.04
N ALA A 30 -3.64 19.71 2.83
CA ALA A 30 -3.61 19.83 4.29
C ALA A 30 -2.29 19.30 4.86
N VAL A 31 -1.82 18.13 4.42
CA VAL A 31 -0.54 17.57 4.86
C VAL A 31 0.64 18.47 4.48
N GLN A 32 0.64 19.04 3.27
CA GLN A 32 1.67 19.98 2.84
C GLN A 32 1.71 21.23 3.73
N GLU A 33 0.54 21.79 4.05
CA GLU A 33 0.45 22.98 4.91
C GLU A 33 0.88 22.66 6.35
N CYS A 34 0.48 21.50 6.89
CA CYS A 34 0.98 21.03 8.17
C CYS A 34 2.51 20.89 8.17
N GLN A 35 3.10 20.30 7.12
CA GLN A 35 4.55 20.16 7.02
C GLN A 35 5.26 21.52 6.98
N ARG A 36 4.68 22.50 6.26
CA ARG A 36 5.18 23.87 6.21
C ARG A 36 5.22 24.49 7.61
N LEU A 37 4.13 24.36 8.37
CA LEU A 37 4.01 24.87 9.74
C LEU A 37 4.99 24.18 10.70
N ILE A 38 5.09 22.84 10.62
CA ILE A 38 6.03 22.04 11.42
C ILE A 38 7.47 22.53 11.21
N ASN A 39 7.88 22.72 9.94
CA ASN A 39 9.23 23.16 9.62
C ASN A 39 9.48 24.62 10.05
N GLN A 40 8.49 25.50 9.89
CA GLN A 40 8.64 26.92 10.21
C GLN A 40 8.73 27.17 11.72
N ALA A 41 7.98 26.40 12.52
CA ALA A 41 7.91 26.57 13.97
C ALA A 41 8.77 25.54 14.73
N GLU A 42 9.58 24.74 14.02
CA GLU A 42 10.45 23.69 14.58
C GLU A 42 9.71 22.72 15.52
N ILE A 43 8.44 22.45 15.22
CA ILE A 43 7.58 21.61 16.06
C ILE A 43 8.08 20.17 16.00
N ARG A 44 8.35 19.60 17.18
CA ARG A 44 8.79 18.22 17.29
C ARG A 44 7.62 17.25 17.25
N PRO A 45 7.81 16.01 16.77
CA PRO A 45 6.73 15.03 16.70
C PRO A 45 6.08 14.72 18.06
N ASP A 46 6.85 14.79 19.16
CA ASP A 46 6.36 14.56 20.52
C ASP A 46 5.42 15.66 21.05
N GLU A 47 5.42 16.84 20.43
CA GLU A 47 4.54 17.95 20.76
C GLU A 47 3.17 17.85 20.06
N LEU A 48 3.03 16.95 19.07
CA LEU A 48 1.80 16.76 18.31
C LEU A 48 0.92 15.69 18.95
N VAL A 49 -0.34 16.03 19.18
CA VAL A 49 -1.35 15.09 19.69
C VAL A 49 -2.29 14.67 18.56
N PHE A 50 -2.28 13.38 18.21
CA PHE A 50 -3.18 12.81 17.22
C PHE A 50 -4.29 12.02 17.92
N THR A 51 -5.54 12.38 17.66
CA THR A 51 -6.72 11.75 18.28
C THR A 51 -7.27 10.58 17.48
N LEU A 52 -6.92 10.50 16.19
CA LEU A 52 -7.35 9.42 15.31
C LEU A 52 -6.52 8.16 15.57
N PRO A 53 -7.15 6.97 15.55
CA PRO A 53 -6.40 5.73 15.67
C PRO A 53 -5.45 5.58 14.46
N PRO A 54 -4.25 5.00 14.67
CA PRO A 54 -3.34 4.73 13.57
C PRO A 54 -4.02 3.81 12.57
N VAL A 55 -4.02 4.22 11.30
CA VAL A 55 -4.48 3.34 10.22
C VAL A 55 -3.47 2.21 10.11
N LYS A 56 -3.92 0.97 10.34
CA LYS A 56 -3.13 -0.23 10.08
C LYS A 56 -2.90 -0.31 8.57
N THR A 57 -1.74 0.12 8.10
CA THR A 57 -1.34 -0.16 6.72
C THR A 57 -1.18 -1.67 6.61
N LYS A 58 -1.90 -2.32 5.69
CA LYS A 58 -1.63 -3.71 5.29
C LYS A 58 -0.26 -3.75 4.61
N THR A 59 0.80 -3.69 5.40
CA THR A 59 2.16 -3.94 4.93
C THR A 59 2.30 -5.47 4.82
N GLY A 60 1.62 -6.05 3.84
CA GLY A 60 1.76 -7.46 3.53
C GLY A 60 3.17 -7.67 2.97
N SER A 61 4.12 -8.07 3.82
CA SER A 61 5.35 -8.66 3.32
C SER A 61 4.94 -9.98 2.66
N VAL A 62 5.07 -10.05 1.34
CA VAL A 62 4.92 -11.30 0.61
C VAL A 62 5.99 -12.25 1.16
N LYS A 63 5.59 -13.34 1.80
CA LYS A 63 6.52 -14.30 2.40
C LYS A 63 6.73 -15.45 1.44
N TYR A 64 7.95 -15.65 0.97
CA TYR A 64 8.36 -16.87 0.27
C TYR A 64 8.73 -17.93 1.30
N VAL A 65 8.21 -19.15 1.17
CA VAL A 65 8.46 -20.26 2.09
C VAL A 65 9.13 -21.41 1.33
N GLY A 66 10.34 -21.77 1.74
CA GLY A 66 11.10 -22.86 1.16
C GLY A 66 10.63 -24.25 1.63
N PRO A 67 11.06 -25.32 0.94
CA PRO A 67 10.64 -26.70 1.21
C PRO A 67 11.02 -27.21 2.61
N LYS A 68 12.01 -26.59 3.26
CA LYS A 68 12.45 -26.89 4.63
C LYS A 68 11.82 -25.96 5.69
N GLY A 69 10.84 -25.14 5.31
CA GLY A 69 10.21 -24.17 6.20
C GLY A 69 10.96 -22.85 6.34
N GLU A 70 11.96 -22.59 5.50
CA GLU A 70 12.70 -21.33 5.45
C GLU A 70 11.78 -20.20 4.96
N VAL A 71 11.90 -18.99 5.51
CA VAL A 71 11.02 -17.86 5.14
C VAL A 71 11.83 -16.66 4.67
N TRP A 72 11.41 -16.07 3.56
CA TRP A 72 11.99 -14.84 3.04
C TRP A 72 10.90 -13.82 2.71
N THR A 73 11.03 -12.59 3.18
CA THR A 73 9.99 -11.54 3.03
C THR A 73 9.99 -10.83 1.68
N GLY A 74 10.81 -11.31 0.72
CA GLY A 74 11.05 -10.65 -0.56
C GLY A 74 11.88 -9.37 -0.44
N ARG A 75 12.47 -9.09 0.72
CA ARG A 75 13.33 -7.92 0.97
C ARG A 75 14.73 -8.35 1.38
N GLY A 76 15.74 -7.59 0.95
CA GLY A 76 17.15 -7.88 1.23
C GLY A 76 17.76 -8.92 0.28
N ARG A 77 18.95 -9.43 0.63
CA ARG A 77 19.66 -10.44 -0.17
C ARG A 77 18.81 -11.71 -0.29
N GLN A 78 18.67 -12.21 -1.52
CA GLN A 78 18.01 -13.50 -1.77
C GLN A 78 18.77 -14.61 -1.04
N PRO A 79 18.08 -15.45 -0.27
CA PRO A 79 18.72 -16.54 0.46
C PRO A 79 19.16 -17.66 -0.48
N GLU A 80 20.18 -18.41 -0.07
CA GLU A 80 20.83 -19.42 -0.90
C GLU A 80 19.86 -20.52 -1.36
N TRP A 81 18.94 -20.95 -0.50
CA TRP A 81 17.93 -21.96 -0.85
C TRP A 81 17.06 -21.52 -2.03
N LEU A 82 16.68 -20.25 -2.08
CA LEU A 82 15.83 -19.73 -3.15
C LEU A 82 16.64 -19.53 -4.43
N LYS A 83 17.91 -19.16 -4.30
CA LYS A 83 18.83 -19.04 -5.42
C LYS A 83 19.05 -20.39 -6.11
N VAL A 84 19.35 -21.44 -5.34
CA VAL A 84 19.53 -22.81 -5.85
C VAL A 84 18.27 -23.33 -6.55
N LEU A 85 17.09 -23.05 -6.02
CA LEU A 85 15.82 -23.48 -6.64
C LEU A 85 15.54 -22.75 -7.95
N VAL A 86 15.81 -21.44 -8.01
CA VAL A 86 15.69 -20.66 -9.24
C VAL A 86 16.72 -21.12 -10.29
N GLU A 87 17.96 -21.41 -9.88
CA GLU A 87 18.99 -21.98 -10.76
C GLU A 87 18.63 -23.39 -11.26
N ALA A 88 17.88 -24.16 -10.46
CA ALA A 88 17.32 -25.46 -10.85
C ALA A 88 16.09 -25.35 -11.79
N GLY A 89 15.63 -24.13 -12.11
CA GLY A 89 14.53 -23.88 -13.05
C GLY A 89 13.15 -23.71 -12.42
N HIS A 90 13.05 -23.62 -11.08
CA HIS A 90 11.78 -23.34 -10.41
C HIS A 90 11.42 -21.85 -10.42
N ASP A 91 10.13 -21.55 -10.50
CA ASP A 91 9.66 -20.18 -10.42
C ASP A 91 9.55 -19.74 -8.95
N ILE A 92 10.10 -18.57 -8.65
CA ILE A 92 10.07 -17.97 -7.31
C ILE A 92 8.64 -17.79 -6.76
N GLN A 93 7.64 -17.61 -7.63
CA GLN A 93 6.23 -17.49 -7.26
C GLN A 93 5.66 -18.78 -6.70
N GLU A 94 6.22 -19.94 -6.99
CA GLU A 94 5.77 -21.23 -6.42
C GLU A 94 5.93 -21.25 -4.89
N PHE A 95 6.93 -20.51 -4.39
CA PHE A 95 7.21 -20.42 -2.96
C PHE A 95 6.44 -19.28 -2.29
N ARG A 96 5.68 -18.47 -3.04
CA ARG A 96 4.98 -17.30 -2.52
C ARG A 96 3.79 -17.71 -1.66
N ARG A 97 3.86 -17.40 -0.36
CA ARG A 97 2.73 -17.42 0.57
C ARG A 97 2.31 -16.00 0.91
N VAL A 98 1.12 -15.63 0.45
CA VAL A 98 0.48 -14.37 0.89
C VAL A 98 0.06 -14.58 2.34
N ALA A 99 0.67 -13.81 3.26
CA ALA A 99 0.15 -13.70 4.61
C ALA A 99 -1.08 -12.79 4.54
N ASP A 100 -2.26 -13.34 4.83
CA ASP A 100 -3.54 -12.61 4.92
C ASP A 100 -3.56 -11.63 6.11
#